data_AF-A0A523YFS8-F1
#
_entry.id   AF-A0A523YFS8-F1
#
_cell.length_a   1.000
_cell.length_b   1.000
_cell.length_c   1.000
_cell.angle_alpha   90.00
_cell.angle_beta   90.00
_cell.angle_gamma   90.00
#
_symmetry.space_group_name_H-M   'P 1'
#
loop_
_entity.id
_entity.type
_entity.pdbx_description
1 polymer ?
#
loop_
_entity_poly.entity_id
_entity_poly.type
_entity_poly.pdbx_seq_one_letter_code
_entity_poly.pdbx_strand_id
1 'polypeptide(L)'
;MENMRILKTTIVLGIGFLLMFSFQPMAGNDSAENATVLFDLGNGEYYWAELEIGENRTAVSLTERAADMLGLDIEVEWSEWGALVAGIGDVECPVTGYWQFLDWDDENKTWLMSMVGTSYYMLEDGDVIAYYCDPNFLDSFSPLPVPTPDRRYPSTMFRNTLENVGTVSGSAPSSAGLKWDYDTGEIEIDSSAAVGWGKVFITGFRGFYVLDQETGTLLWENTSITGQSSPTLYDGTVLMGGADGKLYCLDADTGEVLWSTLLEPRTHRQSITSSPKVWNNTVFIGTLNEAGGNASVYALYLENGSVKWEYERVSVYHSSPAISDGVLFIGMAGLAVDHGATFDPFHGLVALDALDGSRLWELETHGPVLSSPTVHEGNVYFTSKDGYLYSMKTSDGVNWAVPIQESTSSPAISDDKLYVGTGVNWNEGGKLLAYDLDGNFLWDYDVPGPVQSSPTVADGKVYFATNELSGKIYCLNASNGDLIWSYQPSPANYILSSPVIADGQLFIGSDNGHIYSFANQEVGATTQLGGITIGLEVVVAIVIAVAVVILLAVLWRRKK
;
A
#
# COMPACT_ATOMS: atom_id res chain seq x y z
N MET A 1 54.42 -19.84 67.77
CA MET A 1 53.76 -20.51 68.90
C MET A 1 52.27 -20.60 68.56
N GLU A 2 51.61 -21.75 68.56
CA GLU A 2 52.10 -23.13 68.61
C GLU A 2 50.98 -24.09 68.14
N ASN A 3 51.38 -25.17 67.46
CA ASN A 3 50.82 -26.53 67.42
C ASN A 3 49.42 -26.79 68.03
N MET A 4 48.54 -27.64 67.47
CA MET A 4 48.81 -29.01 66.96
C MET A 4 47.57 -29.48 66.13
N ARG A 5 47.68 -30.12 64.93
CA ARG A 5 47.94 -31.57 64.69
C ARG A 5 47.11 -32.47 65.65
N ILE A 6 46.21 -33.38 65.26
CA ILE A 6 46.26 -34.53 64.31
C ILE A 6 44.86 -35.24 64.38
N LEU A 7 44.32 -36.10 63.49
CA LEU A 7 44.40 -36.45 62.04
C LEU A 7 43.38 -37.63 61.81
N LYS A 8 43.13 -38.09 60.56
CA LYS A 8 42.41 -39.37 60.15
C LYS A 8 40.86 -39.31 60.11
N THR A 9 40.12 -39.92 59.15
CA THR A 9 40.49 -40.76 57.96
C THR A 9 39.29 -41.01 56.99
N THR A 10 39.53 -41.17 55.67
CA THR A 10 38.67 -41.77 54.59
C THR A 10 37.30 -41.10 54.26
N ILE A 11 37.03 -40.45 53.11
CA ILE A 11 37.07 -40.79 51.64
C ILE A 11 35.89 -41.66 51.15
N VAL A 12 35.43 -41.37 49.91
CA VAL A 12 34.38 -42.02 49.06
C VAL A 12 32.96 -41.47 49.30
N LEU A 13 32.24 -40.87 48.33
CA LEU A 13 32.59 -40.25 47.03
C LEU A 13 31.46 -39.28 46.58
N GLY A 14 31.67 -38.45 45.55
CA GLY A 14 30.61 -37.64 44.91
C GLY A 14 31.14 -36.84 43.71
N ILE A 15 30.91 -37.32 42.48
CA ILE A 15 31.55 -36.82 41.26
C ILE A 15 30.89 -35.50 40.80
N GLY A 16 31.66 -34.42 40.81
CA GLY A 16 31.38 -33.20 40.05
C GLY A 16 32.43 -33.04 38.94
N PHE A 17 32.07 -33.41 37.71
CA PHE A 17 32.94 -33.19 36.56
C PHE A 17 32.73 -31.77 36.04
N LEU A 18 33.62 -30.86 36.41
CA LEU A 18 33.64 -29.51 35.87
C LEU A 18 34.24 -29.57 34.45
N LEU A 19 33.40 -29.53 33.43
CA LEU A 19 33.87 -29.30 32.06
C LEU A 19 34.25 -27.83 31.92
N MET A 20 35.56 -27.55 31.98
CA MET A 20 36.10 -26.28 31.53
C MET A 20 35.91 -26.19 30.02
N PHE A 21 34.92 -25.41 29.57
CA PHE A 21 34.99 -24.85 28.22
C PHE A 21 35.99 -23.70 28.25
N SER A 22 37.09 -23.88 27.54
CA SER A 22 37.97 -22.79 27.16
C SER A 22 37.18 -21.86 26.24
N PHE A 23 36.71 -20.74 26.78
CA PHE A 23 36.44 -19.58 25.94
C PHE A 23 37.77 -19.14 25.36
N GLN A 24 38.07 -19.59 24.14
CA GLN A 24 38.78 -18.69 23.25
C GLN A 24 37.88 -17.47 23.08
N PRO A 25 38.41 -16.23 23.14
CA PRO A 25 37.65 -15.14 22.56
C PRO A 25 37.41 -15.54 21.10
N MET A 26 36.14 -15.69 20.71
CA MET A 26 35.83 -15.53 19.30
C MET A 26 36.42 -14.18 18.90
N ALA A 27 37.07 -14.12 17.74
CA ALA A 27 37.36 -12.84 17.13
C ALA A 27 36.05 -12.04 17.14
N GLY A 28 36.17 -10.72 17.35
CA GLY A 28 35.01 -9.84 17.20
C GLY A 28 34.33 -10.20 15.89
N ASN A 29 33.05 -10.54 15.96
CA ASN A 29 32.23 -10.48 14.78
C ASN A 29 32.05 -8.98 14.57
N ASP A 30 33.02 -8.36 13.89
CA ASP A 30 32.85 -7.01 13.37
C ASP A 30 31.54 -7.09 12.57
N SER A 31 30.52 -6.38 13.06
CA SER A 31 29.25 -6.30 12.38
C SER A 31 29.54 -5.76 10.98
N ALA A 32 29.07 -6.47 9.95
CA ALA A 32 29.20 -6.00 8.58
C ALA A 32 28.62 -4.58 8.52
N GLU A 33 29.48 -3.60 8.26
CA GLU A 33 29.08 -2.20 8.24
C GLU A 33 28.27 -1.97 6.98
N ASN A 34 27.02 -1.53 7.14
CA ASN A 34 26.06 -1.38 6.07
C ASN A 34 25.75 0.09 5.82
N ALA A 35 25.42 0.42 4.58
CA ALA A 35 24.88 1.72 4.22
C ALA A 35 23.72 1.55 3.23
N THR A 36 22.85 2.55 3.20
CA THR A 36 21.61 2.55 2.42
C THR A 36 21.67 3.60 1.32
N VAL A 37 21.22 3.23 0.11
CA VAL A 37 21.08 4.14 -1.04
C VAL A 37 19.61 4.26 -1.42
N LEU A 38 19.15 5.51 -1.57
CA LEU A 38 17.90 5.86 -2.24
C LEU A 38 18.21 6.38 -3.65
N PHE A 39 17.45 5.89 -4.63
CA PHE A 39 17.31 6.50 -5.95
C PHE A 39 15.85 6.98 -6.07
N ASP A 40 15.60 8.29 -5.98
CA ASP A 40 14.28 8.89 -6.19
C ASP A 40 14.28 9.61 -7.54
N LEU A 41 13.52 9.06 -8.51
CA LEU A 41 13.58 9.51 -9.89
C LEU A 41 12.74 10.78 -10.14
N GLY A 42 12.08 11.35 -9.12
CA GLY A 42 11.29 12.58 -9.23
C GLY A 42 9.94 12.45 -9.97
N ASN A 43 9.74 11.34 -10.68
CA ASN A 43 8.50 10.96 -11.35
C ASN A 43 7.52 10.19 -10.43
N GLY A 44 7.91 9.91 -9.18
CA GLY A 44 7.15 9.09 -8.22
C GLY A 44 7.67 7.66 -8.05
N GLU A 45 8.61 7.22 -8.88
CA GLU A 45 9.34 5.96 -8.72
C GLU A 45 10.58 6.17 -7.85
N TYR A 46 10.80 5.23 -6.92
CA TYR A 46 11.95 5.28 -6.04
C TYR A 46 12.40 3.87 -5.63
N TYR A 47 13.72 3.71 -5.46
CA TYR A 47 14.36 2.44 -5.19
C TYR A 47 15.29 2.55 -3.99
N TRP A 48 15.20 1.56 -3.10
CA TRP A 48 16.05 1.46 -1.92
C TRP A 48 16.94 0.22 -2.02
N ALA A 49 18.23 0.36 -1.76
CA ALA A 49 19.14 -0.76 -1.57
C ALA A 49 19.97 -0.56 -0.31
N GLU A 50 20.18 -1.65 0.44
CA GLU A 50 20.97 -1.67 1.66
C GLU A 50 22.05 -2.75 1.48
N LEU A 51 23.32 -2.35 1.53
CA LEU A 51 24.45 -3.22 1.23
C LEU A 51 25.60 -3.00 2.22
N GLU A 52 26.40 -4.05 2.42
CA GLU A 52 27.68 -3.97 3.12
C GLU A 52 28.63 -3.02 2.38
N ILE A 53 29.21 -2.03 3.09
CA ILE A 53 30.08 -0.99 2.53
C ILE A 53 31.30 -1.61 1.85
N GLY A 54 31.92 -2.62 2.48
CA GLY A 54 33.11 -3.31 1.98
C GLY A 54 34.40 -2.47 2.08
N GLU A 55 35.46 -2.92 1.39
CA GLU A 55 36.78 -2.27 1.47
C GLU A 55 36.81 -0.86 0.84
N ASN A 56 36.03 -0.63 -0.23
CA ASN A 56 35.95 0.66 -0.90
C ASN A 56 34.76 1.47 -0.39
N ARG A 57 35.02 2.32 0.60
CA ARG A 57 33.99 3.07 1.34
C ARG A 57 33.48 4.33 0.63
N THR A 58 33.84 4.59 -0.62
CA THR A 58 33.33 5.77 -1.32
C THR A 58 31.85 5.58 -1.64
N ALA A 59 31.03 6.63 -1.47
CA ALA A 59 29.60 6.57 -1.79
C ALA A 59 29.37 6.06 -3.23
N VAL A 60 30.14 6.54 -4.20
CA VAL A 60 30.02 6.12 -5.62
C VAL A 60 30.16 4.61 -5.79
N SER A 61 31.02 3.94 -5.01
CA SER A 61 31.21 2.49 -5.09
C SER A 61 30.06 1.70 -4.49
N LEU A 62 29.36 2.25 -3.51
CA LEU A 62 28.10 1.69 -2.99
C LEU A 62 26.98 1.94 -4.00
N THR A 63 26.90 3.14 -4.60
CA THR A 63 25.90 3.53 -5.59
C THR A 63 25.93 2.62 -6.83
N GLU A 64 27.09 2.38 -7.43
CA GLU A 64 27.24 1.48 -8.58
C GLU A 64 26.73 0.06 -8.23
N ARG A 65 27.11 -0.47 -7.06
CA ARG A 65 26.67 -1.79 -6.58
C ARG A 65 25.18 -1.85 -6.23
N ALA A 66 24.62 -0.75 -5.75
CA ALA A 66 23.18 -0.61 -5.46
C ALA A 66 22.36 -0.61 -6.75
N ALA A 67 22.82 0.14 -7.76
CA ALA A 67 22.21 0.18 -9.09
C ALA A 67 22.25 -1.20 -9.77
N ASP A 68 23.41 -1.87 -9.77
CA ASP A 68 23.59 -3.26 -10.24
C ASP A 68 22.62 -4.25 -9.55
N MET A 69 22.44 -4.12 -8.23
CA MET A 69 21.53 -4.97 -7.45
C MET A 69 20.06 -4.74 -7.79
N LEU A 70 19.69 -3.49 -8.11
CA LEU A 70 18.33 -3.09 -8.46
C LEU A 70 18.02 -3.27 -9.96
N GLY A 71 19.04 -3.50 -10.79
CA GLY A 71 18.90 -3.55 -12.25
C GLY A 71 18.70 -2.16 -12.88
N LEU A 72 19.17 -1.10 -12.22
CA LEU A 72 19.17 0.27 -12.74
C LEU A 72 20.46 0.53 -13.51
N ASP A 73 20.36 0.96 -14.76
CA ASP A 73 21.51 1.52 -15.49
C ASP A 73 21.88 2.87 -14.87
N ILE A 74 23.17 3.09 -14.61
CA ILE A 74 23.70 4.34 -14.03
C ILE A 74 24.89 4.86 -14.83
N GLU A 75 24.85 6.15 -15.19
CA GLU A 75 25.96 6.84 -15.88
C GLU A 75 26.77 7.67 -14.88
N VAL A 76 28.02 7.24 -14.65
CA VAL A 76 28.98 7.92 -13.77
C VAL A 76 30.07 8.59 -14.60
N GLU A 77 30.05 9.91 -14.67
CA GLU A 77 31.09 10.70 -15.33
C GLU A 77 32.27 10.98 -14.38
N TRP A 78 33.49 10.72 -14.85
CA TRP A 78 34.72 10.94 -14.09
C TRP A 78 35.51 12.14 -14.63
N SER A 79 35.89 13.04 -13.74
CA SER A 79 36.67 14.25 -14.05
C SER A 79 37.86 14.43 -13.11
N GLU A 80 38.68 15.47 -13.33
CA GLU A 80 39.72 15.89 -12.38
C GLU A 80 39.16 16.39 -11.02
N TRP A 81 37.84 16.65 -10.96
CA TRP A 81 37.10 17.13 -9.79
C TRP A 81 36.29 16.03 -9.08
N GLY A 82 36.46 14.77 -9.46
CA GLY A 82 35.76 13.61 -8.90
C GLY A 82 34.73 12.99 -9.85
N ALA A 83 33.89 12.11 -9.29
CA ALA A 83 32.79 11.46 -9.98
C ALA A 83 31.46 12.20 -9.81
N LEU A 84 30.66 12.21 -10.87
CA LEU A 84 29.32 12.77 -10.97
C LEU A 84 28.36 11.67 -11.44
N VAL A 85 27.15 11.59 -10.88
CA VAL A 85 26.08 10.77 -11.46
C VAL A 85 25.27 11.63 -12.43
N ALA A 86 25.39 11.31 -13.73
CA ALA A 86 24.79 12.06 -14.82
C ALA A 86 23.40 11.52 -15.21
N GLY A 87 23.21 10.20 -15.15
CA GLY A 87 21.95 9.52 -15.50
C GLY A 87 21.67 8.32 -14.59
N ILE A 88 20.39 8.04 -14.32
CA ILE A 88 19.91 6.86 -13.59
C ILE A 88 18.62 6.39 -14.27
N GLY A 89 18.62 5.16 -14.79
CA GLY A 89 17.56 4.64 -15.67
C GLY A 89 17.37 5.48 -16.94
N ASP A 90 16.17 5.41 -17.51
CA ASP A 90 15.77 6.19 -18.69
C ASP A 90 15.32 7.64 -18.35
N VAL A 91 15.63 8.15 -17.15
CA VAL A 91 15.16 9.47 -16.68
C VAL A 91 16.19 10.56 -16.96
N GLU A 92 15.95 11.34 -18.01
CA GLU A 92 16.67 12.60 -18.27
C GLU A 92 16.27 13.66 -17.23
N CYS A 93 17.22 14.11 -16.40
CA CYS A 93 16.93 15.12 -15.39
C CYS A 93 16.91 16.56 -16.00
N PRO A 94 15.73 17.19 -16.15
CA PRO A 94 15.51 18.15 -17.23
C PRO A 94 16.06 19.57 -17.00
N VAL A 95 16.51 19.88 -15.77
CA VAL A 95 16.92 21.25 -15.38
C VAL A 95 18.41 21.39 -15.11
N THR A 96 19.03 20.44 -14.40
CA THR A 96 20.42 20.53 -13.93
C THR A 96 21.42 19.81 -14.84
N GLY A 97 21.00 18.73 -15.51
CA GLY A 97 21.89 17.80 -16.20
C GLY A 97 22.74 16.93 -15.24
N TYR A 98 22.37 16.88 -13.95
CA TYR A 98 23.00 15.99 -12.96
C TYR A 98 22.06 15.72 -11.78
N TRP A 99 22.22 14.56 -11.17
CA TRP A 99 21.44 14.13 -10.02
C TRP A 99 21.92 14.83 -8.74
N GLN A 100 20.99 15.30 -7.92
CA GLN A 100 21.31 15.83 -6.60
C GLN A 100 21.83 14.69 -5.72
N PHE A 101 22.92 14.92 -4.99
CA PHE A 101 23.49 13.93 -4.07
C PHE A 101 23.28 14.41 -2.63
N LEU A 102 22.55 13.63 -1.84
CA LEU A 102 22.11 13.99 -0.50
C LEU A 102 22.55 12.96 0.53
N ASP A 103 22.74 13.40 1.77
CA ASP A 103 22.94 12.57 2.95
C ASP A 103 21.83 12.84 3.99
N TRP A 104 21.50 11.80 4.78
CA TRP A 104 20.42 11.85 5.76
C TRP A 104 20.91 12.39 7.11
N ASP A 105 20.29 13.46 7.59
CA ASP A 105 20.46 13.95 8.95
C ASP A 105 19.47 13.22 9.88
N ASP A 106 19.96 12.21 10.60
CA ASP A 106 19.11 11.43 11.52
C ASP A 106 18.71 12.19 12.80
N GLU A 107 19.45 13.24 13.19
CA GLU A 107 19.09 14.07 14.35
C GLU A 107 17.89 14.97 14.03
N ASN A 108 17.87 15.56 12.83
CA ASN A 108 16.81 16.49 12.39
C ASN A 108 15.76 15.82 11.48
N LYS A 109 15.95 14.55 11.11
CA LYS A 109 15.05 13.74 10.25
C LYS A 109 14.75 14.43 8.92
N THR A 110 15.81 14.87 8.24
CA THR A 110 15.75 15.57 6.96
C THR A 110 16.88 15.17 6.03
N TRP A 111 16.66 15.26 4.72
CA TRP A 111 17.74 15.21 3.74
C TRP A 111 18.55 16.52 3.76
N LEU A 112 19.87 16.39 3.58
CA LEU A 112 20.79 17.50 3.37
C LEU A 112 21.48 17.33 2.01
N MET A 113 21.65 18.43 1.27
CA MET A 113 22.51 18.41 0.08
C MET A 113 23.96 18.21 0.49
N SER A 114 24.61 17.18 -0.03
CA SER A 114 25.95 16.83 0.42
C SER A 114 26.99 17.89 0.04
N MET A 115 27.89 18.19 0.97
CA MET A 115 28.95 19.20 0.74
C MET A 115 30.15 18.66 -0.06
N VAL A 116 30.16 17.36 -0.37
CA VAL A 116 31.22 16.70 -1.15
C VAL A 116 30.62 15.81 -2.23
N GLY A 117 31.31 15.67 -3.37
CA GLY A 117 30.90 14.75 -4.43
C GLY A 117 30.98 13.29 -3.99
N THR A 118 30.19 12.43 -4.62
CA THR A 118 30.04 11.00 -4.27
C THR A 118 31.36 10.19 -4.28
N SER A 119 32.37 10.60 -5.07
CA SER A 119 33.71 9.98 -5.02
C SER A 119 34.56 10.37 -3.79
N TYR A 120 34.14 11.37 -3.02
CA TYR A 120 34.83 11.89 -1.84
C TYR A 120 34.05 11.70 -0.54
N TYR A 121 32.74 11.42 -0.62
CA TYR A 121 31.95 11.01 0.52
C TYR A 121 32.41 9.61 0.96
N MET A 122 32.78 9.48 2.23
CA MET A 122 33.31 8.25 2.83
C MET A 122 32.29 7.71 3.81
N LEU A 123 31.72 6.56 3.50
CA LEU A 123 30.61 5.97 4.25
C LEU A 123 31.02 5.48 5.65
N GLU A 124 30.14 5.66 6.62
CA GLU A 124 30.15 5.05 7.96
C GLU A 124 28.97 4.06 8.12
N ASP A 125 29.01 3.23 9.16
CA ASP A 125 27.96 2.22 9.42
C ASP A 125 26.62 2.90 9.77
N GLY A 126 25.56 2.54 9.05
CA GLY A 126 24.25 3.15 9.17
C GLY A 126 24.02 4.38 8.28
N ASP A 127 25.01 4.83 7.51
CA ASP A 127 24.85 5.96 6.58
C ASP A 127 23.70 5.72 5.59
N VAL A 128 22.95 6.78 5.30
CA VAL A 128 21.92 6.78 4.27
C VAL A 128 22.13 7.95 3.32
N ILE A 129 22.30 7.62 2.04
CA ILE A 129 22.52 8.59 0.95
C ILE A 129 21.38 8.51 -0.07
N ALA A 130 21.13 9.60 -0.78
CA ALA A 130 20.14 9.65 -1.86
C ALA A 130 20.67 10.30 -3.13
N TYR A 131 20.11 9.84 -4.25
CA TYR A 131 20.16 10.51 -5.54
C TYR A 131 18.76 10.94 -5.93
N TYR A 132 18.61 12.21 -6.27
CA TYR A 132 17.32 12.79 -6.60
C TYR A 132 17.37 13.61 -7.89
N CYS A 133 16.40 13.36 -8.76
CA CYS A 133 16.09 14.26 -9.86
C CYS A 133 14.94 15.19 -9.48
N ASP A 134 15.20 16.49 -9.40
CA ASP A 134 14.17 17.50 -9.17
C ASP A 134 13.57 17.97 -10.52
N PRO A 135 12.31 17.63 -10.84
CA PRO A 135 11.67 18.07 -12.07
C PRO A 135 11.35 19.58 -12.10
N ASN A 136 11.34 20.26 -10.94
CA ASN A 136 10.87 21.63 -10.77
C ASN A 136 11.96 22.60 -10.24
N PHE A 137 13.25 22.24 -10.35
CA PHE A 137 14.40 22.96 -9.75
C PHE A 137 14.53 24.47 -10.06
N LEU A 138 13.80 25.02 -11.05
CA LEU A 138 13.76 26.46 -11.31
C LEU A 138 12.79 27.24 -10.40
N ASP A 139 11.85 26.56 -9.73
CA ASP A 139 10.98 27.18 -8.73
C ASP A 139 11.74 27.37 -7.42
N SER A 140 11.40 28.42 -6.66
CA SER A 140 12.21 28.88 -5.52
C SER A 140 12.18 27.97 -4.27
N PHE A 141 11.60 26.78 -4.40
CA PHE A 141 11.57 25.70 -3.42
C PHE A 141 11.85 24.39 -4.17
N SER A 142 13.14 24.03 -4.28
CA SER A 142 13.53 22.69 -4.73
C SER A 142 13.08 21.69 -3.66
N PRO A 143 12.14 20.77 -3.95
CA PRO A 143 11.71 19.76 -2.99
C PRO A 143 12.88 18.82 -2.66
N LEU A 144 12.88 18.30 -1.43
CA LEU A 144 13.76 17.20 -1.04
C LEU A 144 13.14 15.86 -1.46
N PRO A 145 13.92 14.75 -1.50
CA PRO A 145 13.36 13.42 -1.75
C PRO A 145 12.29 13.11 -0.70
N VAL A 146 11.16 12.60 -1.16
CA VAL A 146 10.00 12.33 -0.30
C VAL A 146 10.16 11.01 0.48
N PRO A 147 10.73 9.93 -0.09
CA PRO A 147 11.10 8.76 0.70
C PRO A 147 12.17 9.13 1.73
N THR A 148 12.01 8.67 2.97
CA THR A 148 13.00 8.81 4.04
C THR A 148 13.34 7.44 4.63
N PRO A 149 14.46 7.28 5.36
CA PRO A 149 14.81 6.00 6.00
C PRO A 149 13.71 5.45 6.92
N ASP A 150 13.00 6.35 7.62
CA ASP A 150 11.88 6.01 8.52
C ASP A 150 10.55 5.77 7.75
N ARG A 151 10.39 6.37 6.56
CA ARG A 151 9.22 6.22 5.68
C ARG A 151 9.67 5.87 4.26
N ARG A 152 10.33 4.71 4.09
CA ARG A 152 10.90 4.25 2.80
C ARG A 152 9.86 4.17 1.67
N TYR A 153 8.60 3.90 2.02
CA TYR A 153 7.47 3.91 1.10
C TYR A 153 6.49 5.00 1.57
N PRO A 154 6.68 6.26 1.16
CA PRO A 154 5.87 7.38 1.64
C PRO A 154 4.48 7.42 1.01
N SER A 155 4.24 6.70 -0.09
CA SER A 155 2.96 6.69 -0.79
C SER A 155 2.19 5.37 -0.58
N THR A 156 0.87 5.48 -0.38
CA THR A 156 -0.06 4.34 -0.46
C THR A 156 -1.38 4.85 -1.01
N MET A 157 -1.86 4.24 -2.09
CA MET A 157 -3.00 4.75 -2.85
C MET A 157 -4.01 3.65 -3.14
N PHE A 158 -5.22 4.05 -3.53
CA PHE A 158 -6.20 3.14 -4.12
C PHE A 158 -5.55 2.27 -5.21
N ARG A 159 -5.69 0.94 -5.11
CA ARG A 159 -5.07 -0.05 -6.01
C ARG A 159 -3.54 0.04 -6.13
N ASN A 160 -2.88 0.47 -5.06
CA ASN A 160 -1.43 0.45 -4.75
C ASN A 160 -0.46 1.22 -5.65
N THR A 161 -0.74 1.43 -6.94
CA THR A 161 0.16 2.17 -7.86
C THR A 161 -0.55 3.36 -8.51
N LEU A 162 0.18 4.24 -9.20
CA LEU A 162 -0.41 5.36 -9.94
C LEU A 162 -1.37 4.88 -11.03
N GLU A 163 -1.05 3.75 -11.64
CA GLU A 163 -1.73 3.11 -12.75
C GLU A 163 -2.94 2.26 -12.31
N ASN A 164 -3.21 2.15 -11.01
CA ASN A 164 -4.28 1.33 -10.41
C ASN A 164 -4.20 -0.19 -10.69
N VAL A 165 -3.01 -0.79 -10.87
CA VAL A 165 -2.91 -2.25 -11.17
C VAL A 165 -3.56 -3.13 -10.11
N GLY A 166 -3.56 -2.69 -8.84
CA GLY A 166 -4.12 -3.40 -7.67
C GLY A 166 -3.63 -4.84 -7.55
N THR A 167 -2.33 -4.99 -7.79
CA THR A 167 -1.53 -6.16 -7.48
C THR A 167 -0.51 -5.77 -6.44
N VAL A 168 -0.20 -6.69 -5.53
CA VAL A 168 0.70 -6.47 -4.40
C VAL A 168 1.75 -7.57 -4.37
N SER A 169 3.01 -7.17 -4.38
CA SER A 169 4.14 -8.07 -4.18
C SER A 169 4.23 -8.53 -2.72
N GLY A 170 4.77 -9.74 -2.50
CA GLY A 170 4.92 -10.32 -1.16
C GLY A 170 3.87 -11.38 -0.85
N SER A 171 3.84 -11.82 0.41
CA SER A 171 2.94 -12.87 0.90
C SER A 171 1.51 -12.37 1.10
N ALA A 172 0.53 -13.27 1.05
CA ALA A 172 -0.86 -12.92 1.35
C ALA A 172 -1.62 -14.06 2.07
N PRO A 173 -2.77 -13.78 2.73
CA PRO A 173 -3.49 -14.78 3.52
C PRO A 173 -4.01 -15.97 2.69
N SER A 174 -3.46 -17.15 2.94
CA SER A 174 -3.87 -18.44 2.35
C SER A 174 -5.01 -19.13 3.10
N SER A 175 -5.52 -18.51 4.16
CA SER A 175 -6.64 -19.00 4.97
C SER A 175 -7.49 -17.85 5.51
N ALA A 176 -8.75 -18.12 5.86
CA ALA A 176 -9.67 -17.18 6.53
C ALA A 176 -9.30 -16.96 8.02
N GLY A 177 -8.01 -16.85 8.32
CA GLY A 177 -7.48 -16.64 9.67
C GLY A 177 -7.66 -15.21 10.11
N LEU A 178 -8.83 -14.88 10.67
CA LEU A 178 -9.11 -13.57 11.25
C LEU A 178 -8.03 -13.23 12.30
N LYS A 179 -7.31 -12.13 12.08
CA LYS A 179 -6.28 -11.60 12.99
C LYS A 179 -6.92 -10.67 14.02
N TRP A 180 -7.73 -9.74 13.55
CA TRP A 180 -8.54 -8.85 14.37
C TRP A 180 -9.80 -8.39 13.62
N ASP A 181 -10.77 -7.90 14.41
CA ASP A 181 -12.06 -7.38 13.98
C ASP A 181 -12.35 -6.14 14.84
N TYR A 182 -12.56 -4.99 14.19
CA TYR A 182 -12.87 -3.73 14.85
C TYR A 182 -14.28 -3.25 14.49
N ASP A 183 -15.17 -3.23 15.47
CA ASP A 183 -16.51 -2.66 15.39
C ASP A 183 -16.45 -1.13 15.59
N THR A 184 -16.82 -0.36 14.56
CA THR A 184 -16.88 1.12 14.64
C THR A 184 -18.07 1.64 15.46
N GLY A 185 -19.04 0.78 15.81
CA GLY A 185 -20.31 1.15 16.41
C GLY A 185 -21.31 1.81 15.46
N GLU A 186 -20.97 1.89 14.17
CA GLU A 186 -21.77 2.52 13.11
C GLU A 186 -21.97 1.55 11.93
N ILE A 187 -22.28 2.02 10.72
CA ILE A 187 -22.53 1.20 9.52
C ILE A 187 -21.88 1.83 8.27
N GLU A 188 -21.89 1.11 7.15
CA GLU A 188 -21.48 1.62 5.82
C GLU A 188 -19.99 2.04 5.75
N ILE A 189 -19.11 1.03 5.78
CA ILE A 189 -17.65 1.18 5.58
C ILE A 189 -17.28 0.71 4.16
N ASP A 190 -17.55 1.56 3.17
CA ASP A 190 -17.47 1.21 1.74
C ASP A 190 -16.14 1.54 1.08
N SER A 191 -15.33 2.43 1.69
CA SER A 191 -14.05 2.81 1.12
C SER A 191 -13.02 1.69 1.25
N SER A 192 -12.04 1.66 0.36
CA SER A 192 -10.88 0.76 0.53
C SER A 192 -9.93 1.40 1.54
N ALA A 193 -9.31 0.60 2.40
CA ALA A 193 -8.31 1.13 3.33
C ALA A 193 -7.07 1.66 2.60
N ALA A 194 -6.35 2.58 3.22
CA ALA A 194 -4.93 2.78 2.95
C ALA A 194 -4.15 2.24 4.15
N VAL A 195 -3.13 1.41 3.91
CA VAL A 195 -2.38 0.71 4.97
C VAL A 195 -0.90 1.04 4.81
N GLY A 196 -0.32 1.64 5.84
CA GLY A 196 1.06 2.11 5.82
C GLY A 196 1.48 2.70 7.16
N TRP A 197 2.79 2.78 7.40
CA TRP A 197 3.38 3.28 8.65
C TRP A 197 2.86 2.58 9.92
N GLY A 198 2.51 1.29 9.81
CA GLY A 198 1.93 0.50 10.91
C GLY A 198 0.47 0.82 11.22
N LYS A 199 -0.26 1.47 10.31
CA LYS A 199 -1.64 1.93 10.52
C LYS A 199 -2.56 1.58 9.35
N VAL A 200 -3.85 1.46 9.66
CA VAL A 200 -4.95 1.26 8.71
C VAL A 200 -5.85 2.49 8.76
N PHE A 201 -5.91 3.24 7.66
CA PHE A 201 -6.73 4.43 7.49
C PHE A 201 -7.94 4.07 6.63
N ILE A 202 -9.16 4.35 7.08
CA ILE A 202 -10.37 4.00 6.32
C ILE A 202 -11.53 4.96 6.56
N THR A 203 -12.19 5.36 5.48
CA THR A 203 -13.37 6.23 5.49
C THR A 203 -14.65 5.40 5.57
N GLY A 204 -15.55 5.79 6.47
CA GLY A 204 -16.92 5.30 6.52
C GLY A 204 -17.95 6.42 6.34
N PHE A 205 -19.22 6.03 6.25
CA PHE A 205 -20.34 6.95 6.15
C PHE A 205 -20.50 7.88 7.37
N ARG A 206 -19.89 7.53 8.51
CA ARG A 206 -20.02 8.23 9.79
C ARG A 206 -18.72 8.67 10.48
N GLY A 207 -17.58 8.42 9.85
CA GLY A 207 -16.31 8.94 10.33
C GLY A 207 -15.13 8.45 9.51
N PHE A 208 -13.98 9.04 9.81
CA PHE A 208 -12.68 8.56 9.36
C PHE A 208 -11.97 7.89 10.55
N TYR A 209 -11.51 6.66 10.36
CA TYR A 209 -10.95 5.82 11.42
C TYR A 209 -9.50 5.46 11.11
N VAL A 210 -8.63 5.52 12.12
CA VAL A 210 -7.23 5.10 12.03
C VAL A 210 -6.92 4.08 13.11
N LEU A 211 -6.63 2.86 12.67
CA LEU A 211 -6.33 1.71 13.54
C LEU A 211 -4.84 1.38 13.51
N ASP A 212 -4.34 0.79 14.58
CA ASP A 212 -3.06 0.07 14.59
C ASP A 212 -3.17 -1.19 13.70
N GLN A 213 -2.24 -1.33 12.76
CA GLN A 213 -2.27 -2.39 11.74
C GLN A 213 -2.16 -3.81 12.33
N GLU A 214 -1.39 -3.96 13.42
CA GLU A 214 -1.10 -5.26 14.01
C GLU A 214 -2.18 -5.75 14.96
N THR A 215 -2.81 -4.83 15.69
CA THR A 215 -3.75 -5.14 16.78
C THR A 215 -5.19 -4.76 16.50
N GLY A 216 -5.44 -3.91 15.49
CA GLY A 216 -6.77 -3.39 15.17
C GLY A 216 -7.30 -2.36 16.18
N THR A 217 -6.48 -1.89 17.13
CA THR A 217 -6.94 -0.90 18.11
C THR A 217 -7.04 0.49 17.49
N LEU A 218 -8.12 1.22 17.76
CA LEU A 218 -8.27 2.62 17.38
C LEU A 218 -7.13 3.48 17.96
N LEU A 219 -6.40 4.16 17.08
CA LEU A 219 -5.41 5.16 17.43
C LEU A 219 -6.08 6.54 17.54
N TRP A 220 -6.85 6.91 16.52
CA TRP A 220 -7.68 8.12 16.50
C TRP A 220 -8.82 8.01 15.47
N GLU A 221 -9.81 8.89 15.60
CA GLU A 221 -10.93 9.03 14.67
C GLU A 221 -11.26 10.51 14.40
N ASN A 222 -11.86 10.80 13.26
CA ASN A 222 -12.46 12.10 12.96
C ASN A 222 -13.88 11.91 12.38
N THR A 223 -14.88 12.04 13.24
CA THR A 223 -16.31 11.90 12.90
C THR A 223 -16.89 13.09 12.13
N SER A 224 -16.11 14.17 11.94
CA SER A 224 -16.51 15.32 11.11
C SER A 224 -16.12 15.16 9.63
N ILE A 225 -15.35 14.13 9.29
CA ILE A 225 -15.01 13.77 7.92
C ILE A 225 -15.64 12.41 7.64
N THR A 226 -16.54 12.35 6.66
CA THR A 226 -17.25 11.14 6.25
C THR A 226 -17.23 11.03 4.74
N GLY A 227 -17.45 9.83 4.19
CA GLY A 227 -17.49 9.64 2.73
C GLY A 227 -17.20 8.20 2.30
N GLN A 228 -16.96 8.03 1.00
CA GLN A 228 -16.57 6.74 0.39
C GLN A 228 -15.22 6.80 -0.34
N SER A 229 -14.57 7.98 -0.42
CA SER A 229 -13.19 8.09 -0.92
C SER A 229 -12.29 7.14 -0.14
N SER A 230 -11.55 6.29 -0.84
CA SER A 230 -10.43 5.55 -0.23
C SER A 230 -9.36 6.59 0.14
N PRO A 231 -8.74 6.52 1.32
CA PRO A 231 -7.66 7.44 1.67
C PRO A 231 -6.43 7.24 0.78
N THR A 232 -5.56 8.24 0.76
CA THR A 232 -4.24 8.18 0.14
C THR A 232 -3.21 8.69 1.11
N LEU A 233 -2.22 7.86 1.43
CA LEU A 233 -1.07 8.24 2.22
C LEU A 233 -0.03 8.86 1.30
N TYR A 234 0.52 10.00 1.72
CA TYR A 234 1.67 10.63 1.08
C TYR A 234 2.46 11.43 2.12
N ASP A 235 3.73 11.08 2.32
CA ASP A 235 4.69 11.87 3.14
C ASP A 235 4.18 12.27 4.55
N GLY A 236 3.73 11.30 5.34
CA GLY A 236 3.16 11.56 6.66
C GLY A 236 1.80 12.26 6.66
N THR A 237 1.23 12.57 5.49
CA THR A 237 -0.13 13.07 5.34
C THR A 237 -1.09 11.98 4.87
N VAL A 238 -2.38 12.17 5.13
CA VAL A 238 -3.47 11.38 4.56
C VAL A 238 -4.49 12.29 3.88
N LEU A 239 -4.76 11.99 2.61
CA LEU A 239 -5.68 12.72 1.74
C LEU A 239 -6.95 11.91 1.45
N MET A 240 -8.10 12.58 1.43
CA MET A 240 -9.39 11.93 1.18
C MET A 240 -10.49 12.92 0.76
N GLY A 241 -11.38 12.45 -0.11
CA GLY A 241 -12.62 13.16 -0.46
C GLY A 241 -13.71 13.00 0.60
N GLY A 242 -14.31 14.12 1.00
CA GLY A 242 -15.44 14.18 1.94
C GLY A 242 -16.81 14.19 1.25
N ALA A 243 -17.82 13.66 1.95
CA ALA A 243 -19.23 13.76 1.58
C ALA A 243 -19.75 15.22 1.55
N ASP A 244 -19.06 16.13 2.24
CA ASP A 244 -19.34 17.56 2.25
C ASP A 244 -18.69 18.34 1.08
N GLY A 245 -18.06 17.63 0.15
CA GLY A 245 -17.53 18.18 -1.09
C GLY A 245 -16.15 18.82 -0.97
N LYS A 246 -15.45 18.61 0.15
CA LYS A 246 -14.06 18.99 0.30
C LYS A 246 -13.11 17.83 0.02
N LEU A 247 -11.97 18.13 -0.60
CA LEU A 247 -10.77 17.33 -0.44
C LEU A 247 -10.08 17.77 0.84
N TYR A 248 -9.71 16.81 1.69
CA TYR A 248 -9.00 17.01 2.93
C TYR A 248 -7.55 16.51 2.82
N CYS A 249 -6.64 17.17 3.53
CA CYS A 249 -5.30 16.67 3.83
C CYS A 249 -5.06 16.81 5.34
N LEU A 250 -4.75 15.69 6.00
CA LEU A 250 -4.52 15.60 7.44
C LEU A 250 -3.10 15.12 7.71
N ASP A 251 -2.54 15.53 8.84
CA ASP A 251 -1.40 14.87 9.45
C ASP A 251 -1.81 13.44 9.88
N ALA A 252 -1.06 12.43 9.44
CA ALA A 252 -1.43 11.03 9.61
C ALA A 252 -1.10 10.47 11.01
N ASP A 253 -0.39 11.23 11.85
CA ASP A 253 -0.07 10.86 13.23
C ASP A 253 -1.10 11.40 14.22
N THR A 254 -1.61 12.60 13.98
CA THR A 254 -2.48 13.37 14.91
C THR A 254 -3.93 13.50 14.44
N GLY A 255 -4.20 13.39 13.14
CA GLY A 255 -5.49 13.70 12.54
C GLY A 255 -5.80 15.20 12.44
N GLU A 256 -4.81 16.08 12.65
CA GLU A 256 -4.97 17.52 12.42
C GLU A 256 -5.15 17.82 10.93
N VAL A 257 -6.17 18.62 10.59
CA VAL A 257 -6.42 19.04 9.20
C VAL A 257 -5.41 20.14 8.84
N LEU A 258 -4.43 19.77 8.01
CA LEU A 258 -3.41 20.70 7.49
C LEU A 258 -4.03 21.69 6.50
N TRP A 259 -4.87 21.18 5.59
CA TRP A 259 -5.72 21.99 4.72
C TRP A 259 -6.97 21.22 4.28
N SER A 260 -7.98 21.97 3.82
CA SER A 260 -9.16 21.40 3.17
C SER A 260 -9.70 22.36 2.11
N THR A 261 -10.03 21.84 0.93
CA THR A 261 -10.46 22.64 -0.21
C THR A 261 -11.83 22.17 -0.69
N LEU A 262 -12.80 23.09 -0.71
CA LEU A 262 -14.15 22.83 -1.22
C LEU A 262 -14.11 22.79 -2.76
N LEU A 263 -14.34 21.61 -3.32
CA LEU A 263 -14.36 21.38 -4.77
C LEU A 263 -15.80 21.28 -5.30
N GLU A 264 -16.71 20.68 -4.55
CA GLU A 264 -18.12 20.56 -4.94
C GLU A 264 -19.04 21.20 -3.87
N PRO A 265 -19.54 22.44 -4.09
CA PRO A 265 -20.35 23.16 -3.12
C PRO A 265 -21.81 22.69 -3.03
N ARG A 266 -22.29 21.80 -3.90
CA ARG A 266 -23.68 21.31 -3.95
C ARG A 266 -23.76 19.83 -3.60
N THR A 267 -23.58 19.54 -2.32
CA THR A 267 -23.65 18.16 -1.80
C THR A 267 -25.08 17.76 -1.44
N HIS A 268 -25.37 16.46 -1.47
CA HIS A 268 -26.66 15.92 -1.03
C HIS A 268 -26.51 14.75 -0.03
N ARG A 269 -25.91 13.61 -0.44
CA ARG A 269 -25.47 12.55 0.49
C ARG A 269 -23.98 12.26 0.35
N GLN A 270 -23.49 12.26 -0.87
CA GLN A 270 -22.09 12.06 -1.24
C GLN A 270 -21.66 13.17 -2.21
N SER A 271 -20.34 13.30 -2.41
CA SER A 271 -19.79 14.40 -3.23
C SER A 271 -18.42 14.09 -3.82
N ILE A 272 -17.50 13.51 -3.04
CA ILE A 272 -16.22 13.04 -3.55
C ILE A 272 -16.05 11.57 -3.18
N THR A 273 -16.33 10.69 -4.14
CA THR A 273 -16.18 9.24 -4.03
C THR A 273 -14.92 8.72 -4.74
N SER A 274 -14.40 9.47 -5.72
CA SER A 274 -13.05 9.27 -6.26
C SER A 274 -12.03 9.28 -5.13
N SER A 275 -11.10 8.34 -5.16
CA SER A 275 -9.92 8.37 -4.29
C SER A 275 -8.88 9.35 -4.88
N PRO A 276 -8.10 10.09 -4.07
CA PRO A 276 -7.02 10.92 -4.59
C PRO A 276 -5.92 10.11 -5.28
N LYS A 277 -5.15 10.75 -6.15
CA LYS A 277 -3.81 10.32 -6.56
C LYS A 277 -2.82 11.45 -6.34
N VAL A 278 -1.58 11.14 -5.97
CA VAL A 278 -0.51 12.13 -5.82
C VAL A 278 0.62 11.80 -6.80
N TRP A 279 0.92 12.71 -7.71
CA TRP A 279 2.02 12.59 -8.67
C TRP A 279 2.63 13.96 -8.92
N ASN A 280 3.96 14.05 -8.98
CA ASN A 280 4.70 15.31 -9.20
C ASN A 280 4.15 16.49 -8.35
N ASN A 281 4.16 16.32 -7.01
CA ASN A 281 3.67 17.28 -6.00
C ASN A 281 2.22 17.78 -6.21
N THR A 282 1.43 17.04 -6.99
CA THR A 282 0.09 17.42 -7.44
C THR A 282 -0.92 16.34 -7.03
N VAL A 283 -2.03 16.74 -6.42
CA VAL A 283 -3.13 15.86 -6.03
C VAL A 283 -4.22 15.90 -7.11
N PHE A 284 -4.60 14.74 -7.63
CA PHE A 284 -5.60 14.59 -8.68
C PHE A 284 -6.84 13.87 -8.15
N ILE A 285 -8.03 14.39 -8.47
CA ILE A 285 -9.30 13.83 -8.00
C ILE A 285 -10.48 14.16 -8.92
N GLY A 286 -11.43 13.23 -9.06
CA GLY A 286 -12.73 13.47 -9.68
C GLY A 286 -13.80 13.83 -8.64
N THR A 287 -14.75 14.71 -8.98
CA THR A 287 -15.93 14.98 -8.13
C THR A 287 -17.20 14.30 -8.66
N LEU A 288 -18.25 14.30 -7.84
CA LEU A 288 -19.53 13.67 -8.11
C LEU A 288 -20.65 14.58 -7.55
N ASN A 289 -21.64 14.90 -8.37
CA ASN A 289 -22.75 15.80 -7.98
C ASN A 289 -24.09 15.07 -8.01
N GLU A 290 -24.49 14.47 -6.88
CA GLU A 290 -25.80 13.76 -6.73
C GLU A 290 -27.03 14.69 -6.74
N ALA A 291 -26.82 16.00 -6.63
CA ALA A 291 -27.89 16.99 -6.61
C ALA A 291 -28.33 17.42 -8.02
N GLY A 292 -27.65 16.92 -9.06
CA GLY A 292 -27.79 17.40 -10.44
C GLY A 292 -26.99 18.69 -10.64
N GLY A 293 -25.76 18.56 -11.13
CA GLY A 293 -24.85 19.68 -11.30
C GLY A 293 -23.56 19.30 -12.02
N ASN A 294 -22.64 20.26 -12.12
CA ASN A 294 -21.35 20.07 -12.77
C ASN A 294 -20.36 19.51 -11.77
N ALA A 295 -19.96 18.25 -11.98
CA ALA A 295 -18.73 17.71 -11.43
C ALA A 295 -17.60 17.79 -12.47
N SER A 296 -16.37 17.83 -11.98
CA SER A 296 -15.14 18.13 -12.73
C SER A 296 -13.99 17.21 -12.27
N VAL A 297 -12.88 17.24 -13.00
CA VAL A 297 -11.59 16.68 -12.54
C VAL A 297 -10.72 17.84 -12.07
N TYR A 298 -10.09 17.72 -10.91
CA TYR A 298 -9.22 18.75 -10.34
C TYR A 298 -7.80 18.23 -10.18
N ALA A 299 -6.84 19.13 -10.39
CA ALA A 299 -5.49 19.04 -9.85
C ALA A 299 -5.29 20.13 -8.80
N LEU A 300 -4.62 19.80 -7.70
CA LEU A 300 -4.33 20.70 -6.59
C LEU A 300 -2.86 20.62 -6.19
N TYR A 301 -2.26 21.71 -5.73
CA TYR A 301 -0.94 21.66 -5.12
C TYR A 301 -1.01 20.93 -3.78
N LEU A 302 -0.21 19.88 -3.60
CA LEU A 302 -0.21 19.04 -2.39
C LEU A 302 0.07 19.84 -1.11
N GLU A 303 0.97 20.81 -1.18
CA GLU A 303 1.45 21.61 -0.04
C GLU A 303 0.35 22.42 0.66
N ASN A 304 -0.64 22.89 -0.08
CA ASN A 304 -1.59 23.90 0.40
C ASN A 304 -3.04 23.71 -0.07
N GLY A 305 -3.30 22.68 -0.89
CA GLY A 305 -4.63 22.36 -1.41
C GLY A 305 -5.22 23.38 -2.39
N SER A 306 -4.47 24.37 -2.87
CA SER A 306 -4.99 25.30 -3.87
C SER A 306 -5.11 24.62 -5.24
N VAL A 307 -6.18 24.94 -5.98
CA VAL A 307 -6.43 24.35 -7.31
C VAL A 307 -5.35 24.81 -8.29
N LYS A 308 -4.65 23.86 -8.89
CA LYS A 308 -3.66 24.03 -9.95
C LYS A 308 -4.34 24.15 -11.31
N TRP A 309 -5.27 23.24 -11.60
CA TRP A 309 -6.16 23.30 -12.77
C TRP A 309 -7.50 22.59 -12.49
N GLU A 310 -8.51 22.94 -13.29
CA GLU A 310 -9.83 22.29 -13.32
C GLU A 310 -10.16 21.89 -14.77
N TYR A 311 -10.63 20.67 -14.95
CA TYR A 311 -11.17 20.18 -16.21
C TYR A 311 -12.70 20.25 -16.18
N GLU A 312 -13.26 21.35 -16.73
CA GLU A 312 -14.68 21.73 -16.64
C GLU A 312 -15.67 20.87 -17.48
N ARG A 313 -15.29 19.65 -17.93
CA ARG A 313 -16.22 18.79 -18.67
C ARG A 313 -17.21 18.13 -17.72
N VAL A 314 -18.43 18.66 -17.70
CA VAL A 314 -19.55 18.14 -16.91
C VAL A 314 -19.74 16.63 -17.07
N SER A 315 -19.39 15.87 -16.03
CA SER A 315 -19.69 14.45 -15.85
C SER A 315 -19.58 14.09 -14.38
N VAL A 316 -20.23 13.03 -13.94
CA VAL A 316 -19.90 12.37 -12.68
C VAL A 316 -18.59 11.59 -12.86
N TYR A 317 -17.62 11.86 -12.00
CA TYR A 317 -16.30 11.21 -11.95
C TYR A 317 -16.19 10.36 -10.68
N HIS A 318 -16.94 9.25 -10.65
CA HIS A 318 -16.90 8.26 -9.57
C HIS A 318 -15.60 7.43 -9.58
N SER A 319 -15.04 7.22 -10.78
CA SER A 319 -13.74 6.60 -11.00
C SER A 319 -12.64 7.34 -10.23
N SER A 320 -11.76 6.60 -9.55
CA SER A 320 -10.47 7.16 -9.14
C SER A 320 -9.59 7.32 -10.39
N PRO A 321 -8.75 8.38 -10.49
CA PRO A 321 -7.85 8.53 -11.64
C PRO A 321 -6.75 7.46 -11.65
N ALA A 322 -6.25 7.15 -12.84
CA ALA A 322 -4.96 6.47 -13.04
C ALA A 322 -4.00 7.44 -13.71
N ILE A 323 -2.70 7.35 -13.41
CA ILE A 323 -1.66 8.17 -14.02
C ILE A 323 -0.56 7.26 -14.56
N SER A 324 -0.10 7.52 -15.79
CA SER A 324 1.02 6.83 -16.45
C SER A 324 1.60 7.77 -17.50
N ASP A 325 2.94 7.87 -17.59
CA ASP A 325 3.65 8.72 -18.56
C ASP A 325 3.19 10.19 -18.62
N GLY A 326 2.81 10.76 -17.47
CA GLY A 326 2.27 12.14 -17.38
C GLY A 326 0.84 12.30 -17.92
N VAL A 327 0.15 11.21 -18.26
CA VAL A 327 -1.25 11.21 -18.70
C VAL A 327 -2.15 10.72 -17.57
N LEU A 328 -3.20 11.48 -17.26
CA LEU A 328 -4.27 11.10 -16.34
C LEU A 328 -5.45 10.50 -17.11
N PHE A 329 -5.89 9.30 -16.69
CA PHE A 329 -7.07 8.60 -17.21
C PHE A 329 -8.15 8.53 -16.14
N ILE A 330 -9.40 8.85 -16.48
CA ILE A 330 -10.51 8.78 -15.52
C ILE A 330 -11.85 8.45 -16.20
N GLY A 331 -12.62 7.57 -15.55
CA GLY A 331 -13.93 7.12 -16.00
C GLY A 331 -15.01 8.18 -15.87
N MET A 332 -15.86 8.27 -16.89
CA MET A 332 -16.98 9.19 -17.00
C MET A 332 -18.29 8.39 -16.88
N ALA A 333 -18.97 8.56 -15.75
CA ALA A 333 -20.24 7.89 -15.51
C ALA A 333 -21.40 8.57 -16.26
N GLY A 334 -21.27 9.84 -16.65
CA GLY A 334 -22.33 10.64 -17.30
C GLY A 334 -22.99 11.64 -16.36
N LEU A 335 -24.17 12.13 -16.74
CA LEU A 335 -24.93 13.14 -16.00
C LEU A 335 -25.96 12.48 -15.07
N ALA A 336 -25.87 12.72 -13.76
CA ALA A 336 -26.86 12.18 -12.81
C ALA A 336 -28.27 12.73 -13.11
N VAL A 337 -29.23 11.83 -13.35
CA VAL A 337 -30.60 12.18 -13.76
C VAL A 337 -31.57 12.30 -12.58
N ASP A 338 -31.34 11.45 -11.57
CA ASP A 338 -32.06 11.39 -10.28
C ASP A 338 -31.02 11.25 -9.14
N HIS A 339 -31.45 11.25 -7.88
CA HIS A 339 -30.61 10.93 -6.70
C HIS A 339 -30.20 9.44 -6.63
N GLY A 340 -29.74 8.85 -7.72
CA GLY A 340 -29.45 7.41 -7.83
C GLY A 340 -28.49 7.06 -8.98
N ALA A 341 -28.14 5.78 -9.09
CA ALA A 341 -27.06 5.27 -9.94
C ALA A 341 -27.38 5.16 -11.45
N THR A 342 -28.19 6.10 -11.96
CA THR A 342 -28.60 6.23 -13.37
C THR A 342 -28.04 7.53 -13.94
N PHE A 343 -27.37 7.43 -15.09
CA PHE A 343 -26.66 8.56 -15.69
C PHE A 343 -27.00 8.68 -17.17
N ASP A 344 -27.39 9.87 -17.60
CA ASP A 344 -27.53 10.20 -19.02
C ASP A 344 -26.14 10.35 -19.67
N PRO A 345 -26.00 10.11 -20.99
CA PRO A 345 -24.76 10.37 -21.73
C PRO A 345 -24.25 11.81 -21.53
N PHE A 346 -22.95 12.08 -21.67
CA PHE A 346 -21.92 11.23 -22.29
C PHE A 346 -21.19 10.32 -21.29
N HIS A 347 -21.09 9.04 -21.63
CA HIS A 347 -20.36 8.02 -20.87
C HIS A 347 -19.01 7.71 -21.51
N GLY A 348 -18.04 7.21 -20.74
CA GLY A 348 -16.82 6.63 -21.30
C GLY A 348 -15.55 6.95 -20.53
N LEU A 349 -14.45 7.21 -21.22
CA LEU A 349 -13.13 7.45 -20.62
C LEU A 349 -12.52 8.73 -21.20
N VAL A 350 -11.89 9.55 -20.36
CA VAL A 350 -11.13 10.73 -20.80
C VAL A 350 -9.66 10.61 -20.40
N ALA A 351 -8.78 11.06 -21.29
CA ALA A 351 -7.36 11.22 -21.03
C ALA A 351 -6.97 12.71 -21.05
N LEU A 352 -6.31 13.15 -19.98
CA LEU A 352 -5.85 14.51 -19.77
C LEU A 352 -4.32 14.52 -19.62
N ASP A 353 -3.67 15.59 -20.07
CA ASP A 353 -2.31 15.91 -19.65
C ASP A 353 -2.33 16.23 -18.15
N ALA A 354 -1.51 15.54 -17.34
CA ALA A 354 -1.53 15.70 -15.89
C ALA A 354 -0.90 17.04 -15.43
N LEU A 355 -0.09 17.70 -16.26
CA LEU A 355 0.56 18.96 -15.89
C LEU A 355 -0.39 20.15 -16.00
N ASP A 356 -1.21 20.22 -17.06
CA ASP A 356 -2.09 21.37 -17.36
C ASP A 356 -3.60 21.05 -17.45
N GLY A 357 -4.01 19.79 -17.41
CA GLY A 357 -5.41 19.36 -17.47
C GLY A 357 -6.02 19.40 -18.87
N SER A 358 -5.22 19.67 -19.91
CA SER A 358 -5.70 19.70 -21.28
C SER A 358 -6.11 18.30 -21.76
N ARG A 359 -7.27 18.21 -22.42
CA ARG A 359 -7.76 16.92 -22.92
C ARG A 359 -6.95 16.46 -24.14
N LEU A 360 -6.29 15.32 -23.99
CA LEU A 360 -5.60 14.61 -25.06
C LEU A 360 -6.59 13.87 -25.96
N TRP A 361 -7.47 13.06 -25.38
CA TRP A 361 -8.54 12.36 -26.10
C TRP A 361 -9.72 11.99 -25.21
N GLU A 362 -10.78 11.49 -25.85
CA GLU A 362 -12.02 11.04 -25.23
C GLU A 362 -12.54 9.80 -25.97
N LEU A 363 -13.00 8.80 -25.23
CA LEU A 363 -13.68 7.62 -25.74
C LEU A 363 -15.11 7.63 -25.21
N GLU A 364 -16.10 7.52 -26.10
CA GLU A 364 -17.51 7.31 -25.72
C GLU A 364 -17.83 5.80 -25.61
N THR A 365 -18.48 5.40 -24.53
CA THR A 365 -19.04 4.06 -24.33
C THR A 365 -20.57 4.08 -24.49
N HIS A 366 -21.22 2.91 -24.46
CA HIS A 366 -22.68 2.82 -24.52
C HIS A 366 -23.35 2.76 -23.13
N GLY A 367 -22.55 2.81 -22.07
CA GLY A 367 -23.01 2.86 -20.68
C GLY A 367 -21.96 3.47 -19.75
N PRO A 368 -22.35 3.86 -18.52
CA PRO A 368 -21.48 4.50 -17.53
C PRO A 368 -20.19 3.73 -17.23
N VAL A 369 -19.05 4.44 -17.25
CA VAL A 369 -17.77 3.93 -16.72
C VAL A 369 -17.61 4.41 -15.28
N LEU A 370 -17.94 3.52 -14.34
CA LEU A 370 -17.84 3.75 -12.90
C LEU A 370 -16.57 3.14 -12.29
N SER A 371 -15.97 2.18 -12.99
CA SER A 371 -14.69 1.56 -12.60
C SER A 371 -13.54 2.54 -12.75
N SER A 372 -12.54 2.44 -11.87
CA SER A 372 -11.28 3.14 -12.09
C SER A 372 -10.51 2.46 -13.23
N PRO A 373 -9.97 3.21 -14.21
CA PRO A 373 -9.13 2.63 -15.25
C PRO A 373 -7.85 2.06 -14.63
N THR A 374 -7.32 1.02 -15.26
CA THR A 374 -6.02 0.42 -14.93
C THR A 374 -5.10 0.54 -16.13
N VAL A 375 -3.88 1.04 -15.95
CA VAL A 375 -2.88 1.18 -17.02
C VAL A 375 -1.79 0.12 -16.87
N HIS A 376 -1.40 -0.52 -17.95
CA HIS A 376 -0.29 -1.48 -17.98
C HIS A 376 0.26 -1.60 -19.41
N GLU A 377 1.59 -1.50 -19.56
CA GLU A 377 2.31 -1.61 -20.83
C GLU A 377 1.70 -0.77 -21.97
N GLY A 378 1.39 0.50 -21.71
CA GLY A 378 0.80 1.42 -22.69
C GLY A 378 -0.65 1.12 -23.08
N ASN A 379 -1.34 0.26 -22.34
CA ASN A 379 -2.76 -0.06 -22.52
C ASN A 379 -3.58 0.31 -21.28
N VAL A 380 -4.80 0.79 -21.49
CA VAL A 380 -5.78 1.15 -20.46
C VAL A 380 -6.93 0.16 -20.50
N TYR A 381 -7.24 -0.41 -19.33
CA TYR A 381 -8.28 -1.42 -19.13
C TYR A 381 -9.34 -0.90 -18.16
N PHE A 382 -10.62 -1.08 -18.48
CA PHE A 382 -11.74 -0.61 -17.64
C PHE A 382 -13.03 -1.38 -17.96
N THR A 383 -14.02 -1.31 -17.05
CA THR A 383 -15.36 -1.86 -17.29
C THR A 383 -16.41 -0.78 -17.47
N SER A 384 -17.53 -1.17 -18.07
CA SER A 384 -18.67 -0.30 -18.30
C SER A 384 -19.98 -1.00 -17.95
N LYS A 385 -20.98 -0.19 -17.56
CA LYS A 385 -22.37 -0.61 -17.43
C LYS A 385 -23.08 -0.89 -18.77
N ASP A 386 -22.39 -0.81 -19.92
CA ASP A 386 -22.88 -1.47 -21.15
C ASP A 386 -22.60 -2.98 -21.18
N GLY A 387 -21.86 -3.50 -20.20
CA GLY A 387 -21.59 -4.92 -20.03
C GLY A 387 -20.30 -5.42 -20.67
N TYR A 388 -19.37 -4.52 -21.01
CA TYR A 388 -18.07 -4.86 -21.60
C TYR A 388 -16.88 -4.56 -20.67
N LEU A 389 -15.85 -5.40 -20.80
CA LEU A 389 -14.47 -5.09 -20.43
C LEU A 389 -13.75 -4.58 -21.68
N TYR A 390 -13.08 -3.43 -21.57
CA TYR A 390 -12.36 -2.78 -22.65
C TYR A 390 -10.85 -2.86 -22.45
N SER A 391 -10.11 -2.95 -23.55
CA SER A 391 -8.69 -2.60 -23.65
C SER A 391 -8.49 -1.58 -24.75
N MET A 392 -7.70 -0.55 -24.49
CA MET A 392 -7.33 0.47 -25.46
C MET A 392 -5.89 0.91 -25.28
N LYS A 393 -5.20 1.32 -26.34
CA LYS A 393 -3.88 1.94 -26.18
C LYS A 393 -4.01 3.35 -25.62
N THR A 394 -3.03 3.79 -24.85
CA THR A 394 -2.91 5.19 -24.39
C THR A 394 -2.83 6.20 -25.54
N SER A 395 -2.42 5.76 -26.74
CA SER A 395 -2.19 6.61 -27.93
C SER A 395 -3.06 6.30 -29.16
N ASP A 396 -3.69 5.13 -29.24
CA ASP A 396 -4.23 4.57 -30.50
C ASP A 396 -5.46 3.66 -30.28
N GLY A 397 -6.54 4.25 -29.74
CA GLY A 397 -7.89 3.69 -29.77
C GLY A 397 -8.11 2.34 -29.06
N VAL A 398 -9.32 1.79 -29.22
CA VAL A 398 -9.72 0.51 -28.62
C VAL A 398 -9.04 -0.66 -29.34
N ASN A 399 -8.32 -1.49 -28.59
CA ASN A 399 -7.74 -2.75 -29.08
C ASN A 399 -8.84 -3.81 -29.23
N TRP A 400 -9.60 -4.01 -28.16
CA TRP A 400 -10.67 -4.99 -28.06
C TRP A 400 -11.70 -4.59 -27.00
N ALA A 401 -12.90 -5.16 -27.10
CA ALA A 401 -13.94 -5.09 -26.09
C ALA A 401 -14.63 -6.45 -26.01
N VAL A 402 -14.71 -7.04 -24.81
CA VAL A 402 -15.29 -8.37 -24.59
C VAL A 402 -16.54 -8.28 -23.70
N PRO A 403 -17.64 -8.98 -24.07
CA PRO A 403 -18.86 -8.96 -23.27
C PRO A 403 -18.68 -9.82 -22.02
N ILE A 404 -19.07 -9.27 -20.87
CA ILE A 404 -18.95 -9.90 -19.56
C ILE A 404 -20.33 -9.98 -18.87
N GLN A 405 -20.80 -8.84 -18.37
CA GLN A 405 -22.07 -8.47 -17.75
C GLN A 405 -21.85 -7.03 -17.26
N GLU A 406 -22.90 -6.25 -16.96
CA GLU A 406 -22.72 -4.93 -16.33
C GLU A 406 -21.79 -5.02 -15.11
N SER A 407 -20.81 -4.10 -15.03
CA SER A 407 -19.85 -4.07 -13.94
C SER A 407 -19.49 -2.63 -13.53
N THR A 408 -19.10 -2.51 -12.25
CA THR A 408 -18.46 -1.32 -11.67
C THR A 408 -17.08 -1.65 -11.10
N SER A 409 -16.61 -2.89 -11.25
CA SER A 409 -15.32 -3.37 -10.74
C SER A 409 -14.18 -2.79 -11.57
N SER A 410 -13.17 -2.23 -10.90
CA SER A 410 -11.89 -1.87 -11.53
C SER A 410 -11.10 -3.16 -11.83
N PRO A 411 -10.51 -3.34 -13.02
CA PRO A 411 -9.68 -4.51 -13.33
C PRO A 411 -8.44 -4.62 -12.44
N ALA A 412 -7.91 -5.83 -12.25
CA ALA A 412 -6.62 -6.09 -11.62
C ALA A 412 -5.66 -6.79 -12.58
N ILE A 413 -4.36 -6.51 -12.51
CA ILE A 413 -3.38 -7.06 -13.48
C ILE A 413 -2.20 -7.72 -12.79
N SER A 414 -2.02 -9.04 -13.01
CA SER A 414 -0.90 -9.83 -12.47
C SER A 414 -0.62 -11.03 -13.37
N ASP A 415 0.67 -11.26 -13.65
CA ASP A 415 1.17 -12.38 -14.48
C ASP A 415 0.45 -12.47 -15.83
N ASP A 416 0.38 -11.36 -16.58
CA ASP A 416 -0.30 -11.21 -17.88
C ASP A 416 -1.81 -11.53 -17.88
N LYS A 417 -2.47 -11.43 -16.71
CA LYS A 417 -3.90 -11.69 -16.56
C LYS A 417 -4.64 -10.51 -15.97
N LEU A 418 -5.81 -10.24 -16.56
CA LEU A 418 -6.84 -9.32 -16.08
C LEU A 418 -7.82 -10.07 -15.19
N TYR A 419 -8.12 -9.56 -14.00
CA TYR A 419 -9.16 -10.08 -13.11
C TYR A 419 -10.23 -9.02 -12.87
N VAL A 420 -11.50 -9.39 -12.97
CA VAL A 420 -12.59 -8.41 -12.93
C VAL A 420 -13.87 -9.01 -12.34
N GLY A 421 -14.53 -8.25 -11.47
CA GLY A 421 -15.85 -8.59 -10.94
C GLY A 421 -16.98 -8.23 -11.90
N THR A 422 -18.12 -8.92 -11.82
CA THR A 422 -19.33 -8.58 -12.57
C THR A 422 -20.60 -8.58 -11.71
N GLY A 423 -21.64 -7.94 -12.25
CA GLY A 423 -22.95 -7.83 -11.65
C GLY A 423 -23.14 -6.47 -10.98
N VAL A 424 -24.32 -5.88 -11.20
CA VAL A 424 -24.80 -4.69 -10.48
C VAL A 424 -26.20 -4.90 -9.89
N ASN A 425 -26.84 -6.03 -10.23
CA ASN A 425 -28.17 -6.41 -9.79
C ASN A 425 -28.08 -7.43 -8.65
N TRP A 426 -28.41 -6.99 -7.44
CA TRP A 426 -28.47 -7.75 -6.18
C TRP A 426 -29.27 -9.07 -6.22
N ASN A 427 -30.07 -9.31 -7.28
CA ASN A 427 -30.92 -10.49 -7.46
C ASN A 427 -30.40 -11.48 -8.52
N GLU A 428 -29.35 -11.13 -9.27
CA GLU A 428 -28.92 -11.86 -10.49
C GLU A 428 -27.54 -12.52 -10.36
N GLY A 429 -26.91 -12.42 -9.18
CA GLY A 429 -25.56 -12.92 -8.92
C GLY A 429 -24.47 -12.12 -9.63
N GLY A 430 -23.27 -12.68 -9.60
CA GLY A 430 -22.09 -12.11 -10.24
C GLY A 430 -21.02 -13.17 -10.48
N LYS A 431 -19.94 -12.76 -11.14
CA LYS A 431 -18.75 -13.60 -11.35
C LYS A 431 -17.50 -12.82 -10.97
N LEU A 432 -16.45 -13.53 -10.58
CA LEU A 432 -15.09 -13.09 -10.86
C LEU A 432 -14.67 -13.75 -12.19
N LEU A 433 -14.12 -12.96 -13.11
CA LEU A 433 -13.62 -13.41 -14.40
C LEU A 433 -12.12 -13.19 -14.50
N ALA A 434 -11.43 -14.08 -15.22
CA ALA A 434 -10.04 -13.91 -15.63
C ALA A 434 -9.88 -13.96 -17.16
N TYR A 435 -9.12 -13.02 -17.70
CA TYR A 435 -8.74 -12.90 -19.10
C TYR A 435 -7.22 -12.73 -19.22
N ASP A 436 -6.64 -13.00 -20.39
CA ASP A 436 -5.30 -12.48 -20.72
C ASP A 436 -5.38 -11.03 -21.24
N LEU A 437 -4.21 -10.39 -21.44
CA LEU A 437 -4.12 -9.02 -21.95
C LEU A 437 -4.65 -8.85 -23.41
N ASP A 438 -4.73 -9.94 -24.17
CA ASP A 438 -5.31 -9.99 -25.52
C ASP A 438 -6.85 -10.14 -25.50
N GLY A 439 -7.46 -10.26 -24.31
CA GLY A 439 -8.91 -10.39 -24.13
C GLY A 439 -9.44 -11.81 -24.32
N ASN A 440 -8.59 -12.84 -24.33
CA ASN A 440 -9.04 -14.23 -24.33
C ASN A 440 -9.45 -14.66 -22.93
N PHE A 441 -10.60 -15.32 -22.84
CA PHE A 441 -11.11 -15.87 -21.58
C PHE A 441 -10.24 -17.01 -21.05
N LEU A 442 -9.94 -16.98 -19.74
CA LEU A 442 -9.14 -18.01 -19.07
C LEU A 442 -9.98 -18.87 -18.11
N TRP A 443 -10.68 -18.23 -17.16
CA TRP A 443 -11.54 -18.91 -16.18
C TRP A 443 -12.56 -17.94 -15.56
N ASP A 444 -13.61 -18.49 -14.95
CA ASP A 444 -14.60 -17.76 -14.15
C ASP A 444 -14.93 -18.47 -12.83
N TYR A 445 -15.49 -17.70 -11.89
CA TYR A 445 -16.00 -18.21 -10.62
C TYR A 445 -17.34 -17.54 -10.29
N ASP A 446 -18.41 -18.34 -10.23
CA ASP A 446 -19.77 -17.89 -9.90
C ASP A 446 -19.96 -17.57 -8.41
N VAL A 447 -20.65 -16.47 -8.13
CA VAL A 447 -21.04 -16.05 -6.78
C VAL A 447 -22.51 -15.59 -6.70
N PRO A 448 -23.16 -15.76 -5.53
CA PRO A 448 -24.60 -15.50 -5.40
C PRO A 448 -24.99 -14.02 -5.43
N GLY A 449 -24.04 -13.10 -5.20
CA GLY A 449 -24.20 -11.66 -5.29
C GLY A 449 -23.24 -10.98 -6.27
N PRO A 450 -23.50 -9.73 -6.65
CA PRO A 450 -22.64 -8.97 -7.56
C PRO A 450 -21.25 -8.71 -6.96
N VAL A 451 -20.20 -8.77 -7.80
CA VAL A 451 -18.82 -8.43 -7.41
C VAL A 451 -18.54 -6.99 -7.81
N GLN A 452 -18.91 -6.07 -6.92
CA GLN A 452 -18.68 -4.63 -7.10
C GLN A 452 -17.39 -4.14 -6.43
N SER A 453 -16.90 -4.87 -5.42
CA SER A 453 -15.55 -4.67 -4.89
C SER A 453 -14.53 -4.87 -6.01
N SER A 454 -13.48 -4.07 -6.04
CA SER A 454 -12.39 -4.23 -6.98
C SER A 454 -11.46 -5.38 -6.54
N PRO A 455 -11.14 -6.37 -7.41
CA PRO A 455 -10.25 -7.45 -7.06
C PRO A 455 -8.82 -6.98 -6.79
N THR A 456 -8.16 -7.63 -5.83
CA THR A 456 -6.75 -7.41 -5.49
C THR A 456 -5.98 -8.71 -5.63
N VAL A 457 -4.82 -8.70 -6.28
CA VAL A 457 -4.00 -9.89 -6.52
C VAL A 457 -2.72 -9.84 -5.70
N ALA A 458 -2.39 -10.92 -4.99
CA ALA A 458 -1.12 -11.05 -4.26
C ALA A 458 -0.75 -12.52 -4.07
N ASP A 459 0.54 -12.86 -4.08
CA ASP A 459 1.04 -14.21 -3.77
C ASP A 459 0.34 -15.33 -4.60
N GLY A 460 0.04 -15.07 -5.87
CA GLY A 460 -0.69 -16.01 -6.76
C GLY A 460 -2.16 -16.23 -6.40
N LYS A 461 -2.79 -15.31 -5.67
CA LYS A 461 -4.17 -15.38 -5.17
C LYS A 461 -4.95 -14.12 -5.53
N VAL A 462 -6.23 -14.26 -5.84
CA VAL A 462 -7.15 -13.13 -6.08
C VAL A 462 -8.14 -13.02 -4.94
N TYR A 463 -8.25 -11.82 -4.39
CA TYR A 463 -9.16 -11.47 -3.30
C TYR A 463 -10.24 -10.53 -3.80
N PHE A 464 -11.50 -10.77 -3.41
CA PHE A 464 -12.64 -9.90 -3.70
C PHE A 464 -13.76 -10.14 -2.68
N ALA A 465 -14.82 -9.33 -2.73
CA ALA A 465 -16.02 -9.50 -1.93
C ALA A 465 -17.32 -9.36 -2.76
N THR A 466 -18.41 -9.93 -2.23
CA THR A 466 -19.75 -9.79 -2.84
C THR A 466 -20.61 -8.74 -2.14
N ASN A 467 -21.26 -7.92 -2.95
CA ASN A 467 -22.18 -6.90 -2.49
C ASN A 467 -23.62 -7.45 -2.41
N GLU A 468 -23.93 -8.21 -1.36
CA GLU A 468 -25.24 -8.83 -1.11
C GLU A 468 -25.56 -8.87 0.40
N LEU A 469 -26.82 -9.11 0.79
CA LEU A 469 -27.26 -9.15 2.20
C LEU A 469 -26.51 -10.14 3.11
N SER A 470 -25.75 -11.05 2.51
CA SER A 470 -24.86 -11.97 3.21
C SER A 470 -23.52 -12.02 2.47
N GLY A 471 -22.98 -10.83 2.21
CA GLY A 471 -21.72 -10.59 1.53
C GLY A 471 -20.60 -11.41 2.13
N LYS A 472 -19.67 -11.85 1.28
CA LYS A 472 -18.54 -12.67 1.67
C LYS A 472 -17.28 -12.15 1.04
N ILE A 473 -16.19 -12.34 1.77
CA ILE A 473 -14.83 -12.19 1.28
C ILE A 473 -14.41 -13.54 0.68
N TYR A 474 -13.82 -13.52 -0.50
CA TYR A 474 -13.34 -14.70 -1.22
C TYR A 474 -11.83 -14.58 -1.49
N CYS A 475 -11.15 -15.72 -1.48
CA CYS A 475 -9.80 -15.90 -1.96
C CYS A 475 -9.77 -17.08 -2.92
N LEU A 476 -9.40 -16.83 -4.17
CA LEU A 476 -9.23 -17.85 -5.22
C LEU A 476 -7.76 -17.95 -5.63
N ASN A 477 -7.39 -19.09 -6.20
CA ASN A 477 -6.11 -19.27 -6.87
C ASN A 477 -6.11 -18.50 -8.21
N ALA A 478 -5.16 -17.59 -8.40
CA ALA A 478 -5.11 -16.71 -9.57
C ALA A 478 -4.87 -17.47 -10.90
N SER A 479 -4.23 -18.64 -10.85
CA SER A 479 -3.93 -19.42 -12.05
C SER A 479 -5.13 -20.15 -12.65
N ASN A 480 -6.16 -20.47 -11.86
CA ASN A 480 -7.24 -21.36 -12.28
C ASN A 480 -8.64 -21.10 -11.68
N GLY A 481 -8.79 -20.13 -10.79
CA GLY A 481 -10.08 -19.78 -10.17
C GLY A 481 -10.53 -20.70 -9.03
N ASP A 482 -9.73 -21.69 -8.60
CA ASP A 482 -10.11 -22.59 -7.51
C ASP A 482 -10.28 -21.82 -6.18
N LEU A 483 -11.37 -22.09 -5.47
CA LEU A 483 -11.62 -21.52 -4.13
C LEU A 483 -10.58 -22.02 -3.12
N ILE A 484 -9.81 -21.09 -2.56
CA ILE A 484 -8.89 -21.36 -1.45
C ILE A 484 -9.63 -21.21 -0.12
N TRP A 485 -10.28 -20.06 0.09
CA TRP A 485 -11.13 -19.82 1.26
C TRP A 485 -12.20 -18.76 0.99
N SER A 486 -13.26 -18.75 1.82
CA SER A 486 -14.19 -17.63 1.92
C SER A 486 -14.58 -17.38 3.37
N TYR A 487 -14.91 -16.13 3.69
CA TYR A 487 -15.34 -15.69 5.01
C TYR A 487 -16.65 -14.90 4.88
N GLN A 488 -17.61 -15.18 5.77
CA GLN A 488 -18.84 -14.41 5.89
C GLN A 488 -18.81 -13.62 7.21
N PRO A 489 -18.79 -12.28 7.16
CA PRO A 489 -18.94 -11.43 8.34
C PRO A 489 -20.17 -11.75 9.19
N SER A 490 -20.06 -11.46 10.49
CA SER A 490 -21.12 -11.64 11.48
C SER A 490 -21.12 -10.43 12.42
N PRO A 491 -22.14 -9.55 12.41
CA PRO A 491 -23.39 -9.67 11.65
C PRO A 491 -23.19 -9.60 10.13
N ALA A 492 -23.99 -10.36 9.39
CA ALA A 492 -23.91 -10.40 7.94
C ALA A 492 -24.55 -9.14 7.34
N ASN A 493 -23.87 -8.51 6.39
CA ASN A 493 -24.36 -7.39 5.61
C ASN A 493 -23.66 -7.36 4.24
N TYR A 494 -23.89 -6.29 3.49
CA TYR A 494 -23.19 -5.94 2.27
C TYR A 494 -21.68 -5.68 2.48
N ILE A 495 -20.93 -5.75 1.38
CA ILE A 495 -19.49 -5.45 1.32
C ILE A 495 -19.19 -4.76 -0.02
N LEU A 496 -19.05 -3.44 0.00
CA LEU A 496 -18.58 -2.65 -1.16
C LEU A 496 -17.06 -2.43 -1.16
N SER A 497 -16.45 -2.37 0.03
CA SER A 497 -15.00 -2.19 0.21
C SER A 497 -14.20 -3.17 -0.63
N SER A 498 -13.10 -2.70 -1.23
CA SER A 498 -12.16 -3.56 -1.94
C SER A 498 -11.11 -4.11 -0.96
N PRO A 499 -10.67 -5.38 -1.07
CA PRO A 499 -9.65 -5.93 -0.19
C PRO A 499 -8.29 -5.26 -0.44
N VAL A 500 -7.57 -4.95 0.63
CA VAL A 500 -6.23 -4.35 0.56
C VAL A 500 -5.23 -5.31 1.18
N ILE A 501 -4.12 -5.59 0.48
CA ILE A 501 -3.02 -6.42 1.01
C ILE A 501 -1.86 -5.51 1.41
N ALA A 502 -1.36 -5.68 2.64
CA ALA A 502 -0.13 -5.08 3.14
C ALA A 502 0.50 -6.01 4.19
N ASP A 503 1.83 -6.14 4.19
CA ASP A 503 2.62 -6.91 5.17
C ASP A 503 2.05 -8.30 5.52
N GLY A 504 1.67 -9.08 4.50
CA GLY A 504 1.13 -10.44 4.66
C GLY A 504 -0.33 -10.52 5.13
N GLN A 505 -1.02 -9.38 5.27
CA GLN A 505 -2.36 -9.24 5.82
C GLN A 505 -3.36 -8.71 4.79
N LEU A 506 -4.63 -9.10 4.93
CA LEU A 506 -5.76 -8.56 4.15
C LEU A 506 -6.63 -7.70 5.05
N PHE A 507 -6.91 -6.47 4.63
CA PHE A 507 -7.80 -5.52 5.30
C PHE A 507 -9.02 -5.22 4.43
N ILE A 508 -10.22 -5.16 5.03
CA ILE A 508 -11.46 -4.83 4.32
C ILE A 508 -12.54 -4.29 5.27
N GLY A 509 -13.28 -3.26 4.84
CA GLY A 509 -14.48 -2.75 5.52
C GLY A 509 -15.75 -3.50 5.12
N SER A 510 -16.84 -3.34 5.88
CA SER A 510 -18.15 -3.86 5.54
C SER A 510 -19.27 -2.94 6.03
N ASP A 511 -20.40 -2.93 5.33
CA ASP A 511 -21.60 -2.18 5.69
C ASP A 511 -22.16 -2.56 7.07
N ASN A 512 -21.73 -3.68 7.66
CA ASN A 512 -22.08 -4.05 9.02
C ASN A 512 -21.43 -3.17 10.11
N GLY A 513 -20.51 -2.26 9.74
CA GLY A 513 -19.79 -1.38 10.65
C GLY A 513 -18.40 -1.85 11.05
N HIS A 514 -17.98 -3.03 10.59
CA HIS A 514 -16.73 -3.66 11.00
C HIS A 514 -15.60 -3.45 9.97
N ILE A 515 -14.38 -3.38 10.50
CA ILE A 515 -13.13 -3.41 9.74
C ILE A 515 -12.41 -4.71 10.12
N TYR A 516 -12.12 -5.56 9.13
CA TYR A 516 -11.55 -6.89 9.35
C TYR A 516 -10.09 -6.95 8.89
N SER A 517 -9.24 -7.64 9.65
CA SER A 517 -7.90 -8.07 9.22
C SER A 517 -7.77 -9.60 9.23
N PHE A 518 -7.17 -10.15 8.17
CA PHE A 518 -6.86 -11.58 8.05
C PHE A 518 -5.37 -11.78 7.82
N ALA A 519 -4.80 -12.81 8.46
CA ALA A 519 -3.42 -13.21 8.30
C ALA A 519 -3.30 -14.73 8.20
N ASN A 520 -2.19 -15.21 7.63
CA ASN A 520 -1.80 -16.59 7.87
C ASN A 520 -1.54 -16.76 9.37
N GLN A 521 -2.30 -17.65 10.02
CA GLN A 521 -2.08 -17.96 11.44
C GLN A 521 -0.67 -18.53 11.61
N GLU A 522 0.16 -17.86 12.41
CA GLU A 522 1.48 -18.40 12.72
C GLU A 522 1.33 -19.78 13.38
N VAL A 523 1.95 -20.79 12.77
CA VAL A 523 2.13 -22.09 13.43
C VAL A 523 3.20 -21.90 14.51
N GLY A 524 2.78 -21.37 15.65
CA GLY A 524 3.65 -20.92 16.73
C GLY A 524 4.70 -21.98 17.08
N ALA A 525 5.96 -21.52 17.18
CA ALA A 525 7.16 -22.36 17.15
C ALA A 525 7.03 -23.66 17.98
N THR A 526 6.79 -24.77 17.28
CA THR A 526 6.60 -26.07 17.93
C THR A 526 7.96 -26.71 18.23
N THR A 527 8.14 -27.15 19.47
CA THR A 527 9.33 -27.93 19.86
C THR A 527 8.92 -29.39 20.02
N GLN A 528 9.69 -30.32 19.44
CA GLN A 528 9.49 -31.73 19.72
C GLN A 528 10.17 -32.13 21.03
N LEU A 529 9.38 -32.64 21.97
CA LEU A 529 9.89 -33.32 23.16
C LEU A 529 9.49 -34.80 23.08
N GLY A 530 10.47 -35.69 22.87
CA GLY A 530 10.24 -37.14 22.86
C GLY A 530 9.26 -37.65 21.80
N GLY A 531 9.17 -36.99 20.64
CA GLY A 531 8.24 -37.34 19.56
C GLY A 531 6.82 -36.79 19.72
N ILE A 532 6.58 -35.92 20.71
CA ILE A 532 5.33 -35.16 20.85
C ILE A 532 5.60 -33.69 20.51
N THR A 533 4.80 -33.15 19.60
CA THR A 533 4.79 -31.73 19.23
C THR A 533 4.09 -30.93 20.33
N ILE A 534 4.81 -30.00 20.96
CA ILE A 534 4.24 -29.08 21.96
C ILE A 534 4.60 -27.63 21.61
N GLY A 535 3.64 -26.71 21.80
CA GLY A 535 3.86 -25.27 21.61
C GLY A 535 4.78 -24.69 22.69
N LEU A 536 5.57 -23.68 22.33
CA LEU A 536 6.58 -23.07 23.21
C LEU A 536 5.97 -22.56 24.53
N GLU A 537 4.74 -22.03 24.51
CA GLU A 537 3.99 -21.58 25.70
C GLU A 537 3.82 -22.69 26.75
N VAL A 538 3.56 -23.93 26.30
CA VAL A 538 3.41 -25.10 27.19
C VAL A 538 4.77 -25.44 27.83
N VAL A 539 5.86 -25.30 27.09
CA VAL A 539 7.23 -25.47 27.61
C VAL A 539 7.54 -24.41 28.66
N VAL A 540 7.22 -23.14 28.40
CA VAL A 540 7.38 -22.02 29.35
C VAL A 540 6.57 -22.26 30.63
N ALA A 541 5.30 -22.67 30.50
CA ALA A 541 4.44 -22.99 31.64
C ALA A 541 5.02 -24.14 32.51
N ILE A 542 5.56 -25.19 31.87
CA ILE A 542 6.23 -26.30 32.57
C ILE A 542 7.50 -25.81 33.30
N VAL A 543 8.33 -24.99 32.66
CA VAL A 543 9.55 -24.43 33.27
C VAL A 543 9.21 -23.57 34.49
N ILE A 544 8.19 -22.71 34.39
CA ILE A 544 7.71 -21.90 35.52
C ILE A 544 7.21 -22.80 36.66
N ALA A 545 6.41 -23.82 36.36
CA ALA A 545 5.91 -24.76 37.37
C ALA A 545 7.05 -25.51 38.09
N VAL A 546 8.06 -25.98 37.35
CA VAL A 546 9.26 -26.63 37.91
C VAL A 546 10.06 -25.65 38.77
N ALA A 547 10.25 -24.40 38.32
CA ALA A 547 10.95 -23.37 39.10
C ALA A 547 10.23 -23.08 40.42
N VAL A 548 8.89 -22.97 40.41
CA VAL A 548 8.07 -22.80 41.62
C VAL A 548 8.22 -23.99 42.57
N VAL A 549 8.17 -25.23 42.07
CA VAL A 549 8.37 -26.44 42.89
C VAL A 549 9.77 -26.48 43.52
N ILE A 550 10.81 -26.12 42.77
CA ILE A 550 12.18 -26.01 43.29
C ILE A 550 12.27 -24.92 44.37
N LEU A 551 11.68 -23.74 44.14
CA LEU A 551 11.67 -22.64 45.10
C LEU A 551 10.98 -23.05 46.41
N LEU A 552 9.82 -23.71 46.32
CA LEU A 552 9.08 -24.24 47.47
C LEU A 552 9.89 -25.31 48.21
N ALA A 553 10.60 -26.20 47.50
CA ALA A 553 11.46 -27.21 48.12
C ALA A 553 12.68 -26.59 48.84
N VAL A 554 13.27 -25.53 48.29
CA VAL A 554 14.36 -24.76 48.93
C VAL A 554 13.85 -24.03 50.18
N LEU A 555 12.68 -23.38 50.10
CA LEU A 555 12.04 -22.71 51.24
C LEU A 555 11.64 -23.71 52.35
N TRP A 556 11.19 -24.91 51.99
CA TRP A 556 10.86 -25.97 52.95
C TRP A 556 12.12 -26.52 53.64
N ARG A 557 13.23 -26.69 52.89
CA ARG A 557 14.53 -27.07 53.47
C ARG A 557 15.15 -26.00 54.38
N ARG A 558 14.76 -24.72 54.25
CA ARG A 558 15.19 -23.63 55.15
C ARG A 558 14.34 -23.48 56.42
N LYS A 559 13.28 -24.27 56.59
CA LYS A 559 12.41 -24.29 57.79
C LYS A 559 12.62 -25.53 58.69
N LYS A 560 13.66 -26.32 58.42
CA LYS A 560 14.21 -27.35 59.30
C LYS A 560 15.65 -26.99 59.66
#